data_AF-B6HLD8-F1
#
_entry.id   AF-B6HLD8-F1
#
_cell.length_a   1.000
_cell.length_b   1.000
_cell.length_c   1.000
_cell.angle_alpha   90.00
_cell.angle_beta   90.00
_cell.angle_gamma   90.00
#
_symmetry.space_group_name_H-M   'P 1'
#
loop_
_entity.id
_entity.type
_entity.pdbx_description
1 polymer ?
#
loop_
_entity_poly.entity_id
_entity_poly.type
_entity_poly.pdbx_seq_one_letter_code
_entity_poly.pdbx_strand_id
1 'polypeptide(L)'
;MSNDQSLLDRVEMPSIPEAAMKKIAVLEEQFSRAEVEQLRHSVKLMTPLIQKRSEIINIPEVQAEFWMRVFASAPPEIDEYILSSDAQVLGECLKNMNVERFELDAQGNGEPRSLRFTFEFKTGEENPFFTNEKLVKEFYWRQEVSKNAAGKTRTWEGLVSEPVRINWKKDSDLTKGMLDAACDLFEAEKKNGGDRKKLPEYAALVKKVEEAEDEVANAQDDEDDEDPSPVGMSFFGFFGYRGRDVSAAQSKEAAKEIESRWVKVQKGEEMEDAGDSDDEDEEDDSAGLEEIDIFPDGDDLAVAIAEDLWPDALSYYVQSFQIGEELEDMDLDMEEMDGDDSDEESESRPNKKARK
;
A
#
# COMPACT_ATOMS: atom_id res chain seq x y z
N MET A 1 -2.39 -32.42 51.13
CA MET A 1 -2.84 -31.12 50.61
C MET A 1 -1.94 -30.83 49.42
N SER A 2 -2.41 -31.16 48.21
CA SER A 2 -1.65 -30.97 46.96
C SER A 2 -1.71 -29.48 46.63
N ASN A 3 -0.55 -28.85 46.48
CA ASN A 3 -0.43 -27.50 45.96
C ASN A 3 -0.08 -27.64 44.47
N ASP A 4 -1.08 -27.99 43.66
CA ASP A 4 -0.99 -27.98 42.19
C ASP A 4 -1.19 -26.54 41.72
N GLN A 5 -0.12 -25.74 41.81
CA GLN A 5 0.04 -24.61 40.90
C GLN A 5 0.83 -25.12 39.71
N SER A 6 0.35 -24.77 38.51
CA SER A 6 0.90 -25.22 37.24
C SER A 6 2.36 -24.79 37.12
N LEU A 7 3.21 -25.58 36.47
CA LEU A 7 4.59 -25.17 36.13
C LEU A 7 4.61 -23.89 35.27
N LEU A 8 3.51 -23.59 34.58
CA LEU A 8 3.32 -22.34 33.83
C LEU A 8 3.19 -21.12 34.76
N ASP A 9 2.63 -21.28 35.97
CA ASP A 9 2.49 -20.19 36.95
C ASP A 9 3.84 -19.79 37.61
N ARG A 10 4.92 -20.51 37.30
CA ARG A 10 6.27 -20.30 37.84
C ARG A 10 7.24 -19.69 36.85
N VAL A 11 6.81 -19.43 35.61
CA VAL A 11 7.58 -18.66 34.65
C VAL A 11 7.18 -17.20 34.86
N GLU A 12 7.85 -16.51 35.81
CA GLU A 12 7.82 -15.04 35.80
C GLU A 12 8.40 -14.60 34.46
N MET A 13 7.55 -14.12 33.57
CA MET A 13 8.02 -13.47 32.36
C MET A 13 8.91 -12.29 32.78
N PRO A 14 10.09 -12.12 32.18
CA PRO A 14 10.95 -11.00 32.51
C PRO A 14 10.20 -9.69 32.24
N SER A 15 9.94 -8.91 33.30
CA SER A 15 9.28 -7.60 33.21
C SER A 15 10.32 -6.48 33.16
N ILE A 16 10.15 -5.52 32.26
CA ILE A 16 10.99 -4.32 32.20
C ILE A 16 10.62 -3.40 33.39
N PRO A 17 11.59 -2.90 34.17
CA PRO A 17 11.28 -1.95 35.25
C PRO A 17 10.61 -0.67 34.71
N GLU A 18 9.61 -0.13 35.42
CA GLU A 18 8.87 1.07 35.00
C GLU A 18 9.76 2.27 34.67
N ALA A 19 10.81 2.49 35.47
CA ALA A 19 11.78 3.55 35.22
C ALA A 19 12.62 3.34 33.93
N ALA A 20 12.79 2.08 33.50
CA ALA A 20 13.42 1.75 32.22
C ALA A 20 12.43 1.93 31.07
N MET A 21 11.16 1.48 31.22
CA MET A 21 10.10 1.68 30.22
C MET A 21 9.92 3.16 29.87
N LYS A 22 9.86 4.04 30.88
CA LYS A 22 9.79 5.50 30.66
C LYS A 22 10.96 6.06 29.86
N LYS A 23 12.18 5.52 30.05
CA LYS A 23 13.36 5.96 29.29
C LYS A 23 13.38 5.41 27.87
N ILE A 24 12.90 4.18 27.69
CA ILE A 24 12.75 3.55 26.37
C ILE A 24 11.76 4.36 25.54
N ALA A 25 10.56 4.62 26.05
CA ALA A 25 9.54 5.40 25.34
C ALA A 25 10.04 6.81 24.94
N VAL A 26 10.78 7.49 25.82
CA VAL A 26 11.40 8.78 25.50
C VAL A 26 12.44 8.67 24.38
N LEU A 27 13.23 7.59 24.37
CA LEU A 27 14.26 7.39 23.37
C LEU A 27 13.66 6.97 22.02
N GLU A 28 12.62 6.15 22.02
CA GLU A 28 11.86 5.77 20.81
C GLU A 28 11.26 7.01 20.15
N GLU A 29 10.58 7.87 20.90
CA GLU A 29 10.06 9.15 20.37
C GLU A 29 11.18 10.05 19.81
N GLN A 30 12.38 10.02 20.39
CA GLN A 30 13.54 10.72 19.81
C GLN A 30 14.00 10.12 18.49
N PHE A 31 14.00 8.79 18.37
CA PHE A 31 14.31 8.11 17.11
C PHE A 31 13.27 8.43 16.03
N SER A 32 11.97 8.29 16.32
CA SER A 32 10.90 8.61 15.37
C SER A 32 10.99 10.05 14.85
N ARG A 33 11.27 11.02 15.73
CA ARG A 33 11.50 12.41 15.33
C ARG A 33 12.73 12.58 14.45
N ALA A 34 13.83 11.88 14.77
CA ALA A 34 15.05 11.94 13.98
C ALA A 34 14.86 11.33 12.58
N GLU A 35 14.05 10.27 12.45
CA GLU A 35 13.70 9.64 11.17
C GLU A 35 12.90 10.58 10.27
N VAL A 36 11.94 11.33 10.84
CA VAL A 36 11.19 12.36 10.08
C VAL A 36 12.13 13.46 9.56
N GLU A 37 13.11 13.90 10.36
CA GLU A 37 14.13 14.86 9.89
C GLU A 37 15.06 14.27 8.82
N GLN A 38 15.46 13.00 8.98
CA GLN A 38 16.25 12.28 7.98
C GLN A 38 15.50 12.22 6.65
N LEU A 39 14.20 11.96 6.68
CA LEU A 39 13.37 11.90 5.48
C LEU A 39 13.33 13.27 4.76
N ARG A 40 13.13 14.38 5.48
CA ARG A 40 13.22 15.74 4.91
C ARG A 40 14.56 15.98 4.22
N HIS A 41 15.66 15.56 4.85
CA HIS A 41 16.98 15.72 4.27
C HIS A 41 17.16 14.86 3.01
N SER A 42 16.70 13.61 3.05
CA SER A 42 16.75 12.68 1.92
C SER A 42 16.02 13.26 0.70
N VAL A 43 14.80 13.76 0.87
CA VAL A 43 14.02 14.38 -0.22
C VAL A 43 14.80 15.51 -0.88
N LYS A 44 15.37 16.41 -0.08
CA LYS A 44 16.16 17.54 -0.60
C LYS A 44 17.36 17.10 -1.44
N LEU A 45 18.02 16.01 -1.05
CA LEU A 45 19.16 15.45 -1.78
C LEU A 45 18.71 14.73 -3.07
N MET A 46 17.58 14.02 -3.01
CA MET A 46 17.12 13.15 -4.08
C MET A 46 16.36 13.91 -5.18
N THR A 47 15.63 14.99 -4.87
CA THR A 47 14.88 15.78 -5.85
C THR A 47 15.68 16.15 -7.12
N PRO A 48 16.89 16.74 -7.07
CA PRO A 48 17.66 17.03 -8.29
C PRO A 48 18.13 15.76 -9.04
N LEU A 49 18.25 14.62 -8.36
CA LEU A 49 18.58 13.35 -9.01
C LEU A 49 17.35 12.74 -9.70
N ILE A 50 16.18 12.83 -9.07
CA ILE A 50 14.89 12.44 -9.66
C ILE A 50 14.63 13.25 -10.93
N GLN A 51 14.94 14.55 -10.97
CA GLN A 51 14.82 15.36 -12.19
C GLN A 51 15.71 14.82 -13.32
N LYS A 52 16.97 14.47 -13.04
CA LYS A 52 17.87 13.85 -14.02
C LYS A 52 17.37 12.47 -14.46
N ARG A 53 16.78 11.70 -13.55
CA ARG A 53 16.12 10.44 -13.89
C ARG A 53 14.97 10.68 -14.85
N SER A 54 14.12 11.68 -14.62
CA SER A 54 13.03 12.02 -15.52
C SER A 54 13.52 12.45 -16.91
N GLU A 55 14.66 13.13 -17.01
CA GLU A 55 15.30 13.43 -18.31
C GLU A 55 15.65 12.15 -19.08
N ILE A 56 16.12 11.10 -18.40
CA ILE A 56 16.42 9.79 -19.00
C ILE A 56 15.13 9.05 -19.40
N ILE A 57 14.15 8.99 -18.49
CA ILE A 57 12.87 8.29 -18.74
C ILE A 57 12.14 8.90 -19.95
N ASN A 58 12.28 10.21 -20.18
CA ASN A 58 11.63 10.91 -21.30
C ASN A 58 12.35 10.73 -22.66
N ILE A 59 13.45 9.98 -22.72
CA ILE A 59 14.05 9.58 -24.00
C ILE A 59 13.05 8.64 -24.71
N PRO A 60 12.67 8.88 -25.99
CA PRO A 60 11.61 8.12 -26.66
C PRO A 60 11.80 6.60 -26.63
N GLU A 61 13.03 6.13 -26.80
CA GLU A 61 13.39 4.71 -26.78
C GLU A 61 13.27 4.07 -25.39
N VAL A 62 13.32 4.88 -24.33
CA VAL A 62 13.16 4.43 -22.93
C VAL A 62 11.69 4.54 -22.53
N GLN A 63 11.06 5.69 -22.78
CA GLN A 63 9.72 6.02 -22.32
C GLN A 63 8.67 4.99 -22.74
N ALA A 64 8.79 4.44 -23.95
CA ALA A 64 7.80 3.55 -24.54
C ALA A 64 7.53 2.29 -23.70
N GLU A 65 8.55 1.77 -23.02
CA GLU A 65 8.49 0.52 -22.25
C GLU A 65 8.85 0.71 -20.78
N PHE A 66 9.30 1.90 -20.37
CA PHE A 66 9.86 2.13 -19.03
C PHE A 66 8.92 1.68 -17.92
N TRP A 67 7.73 2.29 -17.82
CA TRP A 67 6.83 2.02 -16.72
C TRP A 67 6.21 0.62 -16.78
N MET A 68 5.91 0.12 -17.99
CA MET A 68 5.47 -1.26 -18.19
C MET A 68 6.48 -2.25 -17.57
N ARG A 69 7.77 -2.10 -17.90
CA ARG A 69 8.84 -2.97 -17.38
C ARG A 69 9.06 -2.82 -15.89
N VAL A 70 8.95 -1.59 -15.37
CA VAL A 70 9.08 -1.32 -13.93
C VAL A 70 7.97 -2.02 -13.14
N PHE A 71 6.72 -1.92 -13.58
CA PHE A 71 5.60 -2.60 -12.93
C PHE A 71 5.67 -4.13 -13.09
N ALA A 72 6.09 -4.63 -14.26
CA ALA A 72 6.29 -6.08 -14.46
C ALA A 72 7.47 -6.67 -13.66
N SER A 73 8.35 -5.81 -13.11
CA SER A 73 9.46 -6.20 -12.25
C SER A 73 9.27 -5.66 -10.82
N ALA A 74 8.04 -5.32 -10.45
CA ALA A 74 7.73 -4.78 -9.13
C ALA A 74 8.05 -5.80 -8.04
N PRO A 75 8.41 -5.34 -6.82
CA PRO A 75 8.60 -6.25 -5.69
C PRO A 75 7.27 -6.91 -5.29
N PRO A 76 7.31 -8.09 -4.62
CA PRO A 76 6.12 -8.87 -4.28
C PRO A 76 5.04 -8.07 -3.54
N GLU A 77 5.44 -7.16 -2.66
CA GLU A 77 4.56 -6.29 -1.87
C GLU A 77 3.72 -5.31 -2.72
N ILE A 78 4.02 -5.21 -4.02
CA ILE A 78 3.28 -4.39 -5.00
C ILE A 78 2.66 -5.26 -6.08
N ASP A 79 3.41 -6.27 -6.56
CA ASP A 79 2.98 -7.17 -7.64
C ASP A 79 1.70 -7.92 -7.27
N GLU A 80 1.54 -8.34 -6.01
CA GLU A 80 0.34 -9.04 -5.54
C GLU A 80 -0.96 -8.21 -5.65
N TYR A 81 -0.86 -6.89 -5.77
CA TYR A 81 -2.00 -6.00 -5.95
C TYR A 81 -2.38 -5.76 -7.42
N ILE A 82 -1.60 -6.27 -8.37
CA ILE A 82 -1.76 -6.03 -9.80
C ILE A 82 -2.32 -7.28 -10.48
N LEU A 83 -3.60 -7.25 -10.82
CA LEU A 83 -4.22 -8.32 -11.61
C LEU A 83 -3.77 -8.25 -13.08
N SER A 84 -3.93 -9.31 -13.85
CA SER A 84 -3.60 -9.35 -15.28
C SER A 84 -4.33 -8.26 -16.07
N SER A 85 -5.59 -7.98 -15.72
CA SER A 85 -6.34 -6.87 -16.32
C SER A 85 -5.74 -5.51 -15.98
N ASP A 86 -5.18 -5.36 -14.78
CA ASP A 86 -4.52 -4.12 -14.37
C ASP A 86 -3.18 -3.95 -15.07
N ALA A 87 -2.38 -5.02 -15.13
CA ALA A 87 -1.12 -5.09 -15.85
C ALA A 87 -1.31 -4.71 -17.33
N GLN A 88 -2.40 -5.13 -17.96
CA GLN A 88 -2.74 -4.72 -19.32
C GLN A 88 -2.90 -3.19 -19.43
N VAL A 89 -3.69 -2.57 -18.54
CA VAL A 89 -3.89 -1.12 -18.56
C VAL A 89 -2.60 -0.37 -18.25
N LEU A 90 -1.84 -0.81 -17.23
CA LEU A 90 -0.56 -0.21 -16.86
C LEU A 90 0.45 -0.33 -18.01
N GLY A 91 0.55 -1.48 -18.66
CA GLY A 91 1.47 -1.70 -19.77
C GLY A 91 1.09 -0.93 -21.02
N GLU A 92 -0.18 -1.00 -21.44
CA GLU A 92 -0.59 -0.42 -22.72
C GLU A 92 -0.84 1.09 -22.63
N CYS A 93 -1.32 1.59 -21.49
CA CYS A 93 -1.87 2.94 -21.38
C CYS A 93 -1.03 3.88 -20.52
N LEU A 94 -0.23 3.42 -19.56
CA LEU A 94 0.55 4.32 -18.69
C LEU A 94 1.71 4.94 -19.47
N LYS A 95 1.79 6.27 -19.46
CA LYS A 95 2.91 7.04 -20.05
C LYS A 95 3.94 7.40 -19.00
N ASN A 96 3.46 7.83 -17.83
CA ASN A 96 4.33 8.32 -16.79
C ASN A 96 3.71 8.14 -15.41
N MET A 97 4.57 7.89 -14.41
CA MET A 97 4.22 8.00 -13.00
C MET A 97 5.15 9.03 -12.36
N ASN A 98 4.64 9.79 -11.40
CA ASN A 98 5.44 10.68 -10.58
C ASN A 98 4.98 10.64 -9.13
N VAL A 99 5.93 10.52 -8.19
CA VAL A 99 5.65 10.54 -6.76
C VAL A 99 6.39 11.72 -6.11
N GLU A 100 5.63 12.54 -5.37
CA GLU A 100 6.13 13.75 -4.73
C GLU A 100 5.77 13.77 -3.25
N ARG A 101 6.69 14.24 -2.41
CA ARG A 101 6.40 14.61 -1.02
C ARG A 101 5.99 16.09 -0.98
N PHE A 102 4.75 16.34 -1.39
CA PHE A 102 4.26 17.65 -1.83
C PHE A 102 4.00 18.69 -0.72
N GLU A 103 3.94 18.26 0.54
CA GLU A 103 3.80 19.18 1.68
C GLU A 103 5.15 19.76 2.14
N LEU A 104 6.26 19.41 1.47
CA LEU A 104 7.57 20.01 1.70
C LEU A 104 7.80 21.25 0.83
N ASP A 105 8.30 22.32 1.45
CA ASP A 105 8.79 23.49 0.74
C ASP A 105 10.18 23.27 0.12
N ALA A 106 10.66 24.25 -0.65
CA ALA A 106 11.99 24.17 -1.30
C ALA A 106 13.17 24.12 -0.31
N GLN A 107 12.95 24.47 0.96
CA GLN A 107 13.95 24.38 2.01
C GLN A 107 13.93 23.00 2.70
N GLY A 108 12.87 22.22 2.49
CA GLY A 108 12.61 20.92 3.09
C GLY A 108 11.74 21.00 4.34
N ASN A 109 11.08 22.13 4.63
CA ASN A 109 10.18 22.23 5.77
C ASN A 109 8.78 21.73 5.39
N GLY A 110 8.09 21.09 6.33
CA GLY A 110 6.74 20.57 6.14
C GLY A 110 6.61 19.12 6.61
N GLU A 111 5.55 18.47 6.18
CA GLU A 111 5.30 17.05 6.47
C GLU A 111 5.88 16.18 5.34
N PRO A 112 7.00 15.47 5.57
CA PRO A 112 7.62 14.65 4.54
C PRO A 112 6.88 13.34 4.25
N ARG A 113 5.99 12.87 5.12
CA ARG A 113 5.28 11.59 4.95
C ARG A 113 4.06 11.68 4.04
N SER A 114 3.56 12.88 3.76
CA SER A 114 2.50 13.08 2.78
C SER A 114 3.02 12.83 1.36
N LEU A 115 2.25 12.10 0.56
CA LEU A 115 2.62 11.62 -0.77
C LEU A 115 1.61 12.12 -1.81
N ARG A 116 2.08 12.48 -3.01
CA ARG A 116 1.23 12.72 -4.17
C ARG A 116 1.69 11.84 -5.30
N PHE A 117 0.79 11.00 -5.78
CA PHE A 117 0.95 10.22 -6.99
C PHE A 117 0.31 10.97 -8.15
N THR A 118 1.02 11.01 -9.26
CA THR A 118 0.53 11.50 -10.54
C THR A 118 0.76 10.41 -11.57
N PHE A 119 -0.33 9.84 -12.07
CA PHE A 119 -0.30 8.90 -13.19
C PHE A 119 -0.78 9.62 -14.44
N GLU A 120 -0.03 9.50 -15.52
CA GLU A 120 -0.34 10.07 -16.83
C GLU A 120 -0.57 8.94 -17.82
N PHE A 121 -1.72 8.94 -18.47
CA PHE A 121 -2.15 7.89 -19.38
C PHE A 121 -2.30 8.38 -20.81
N LYS A 122 -2.23 7.45 -21.76
CA LYS A 122 -2.72 7.64 -23.13
C LYS A 122 -4.22 7.97 -23.11
N THR A 123 -4.68 8.65 -24.15
CA THR A 123 -6.07 9.09 -24.31
C THR A 123 -6.57 8.78 -25.71
N GLY A 124 -7.88 8.91 -25.93
CA GLY A 124 -8.49 8.67 -27.25
C GLY A 124 -8.59 7.18 -27.58
N GLU A 125 -8.12 6.80 -28.78
CA GLU A 125 -8.11 5.41 -29.25
C GLU A 125 -6.97 4.58 -28.62
N GLU A 126 -5.91 5.24 -28.15
CA GLU A 126 -4.75 4.59 -27.53
C GLU A 126 -4.99 4.11 -26.09
N ASN A 127 -6.12 4.51 -25.48
CA ASN A 127 -6.55 3.99 -24.18
C ASN A 127 -8.00 3.53 -24.31
N PRO A 128 -8.28 2.24 -24.47
CA PRO A 128 -9.63 1.73 -24.64
C PRO A 128 -10.42 1.66 -23.32
N PHE A 129 -9.78 1.87 -22.16
CA PHE A 129 -10.36 1.62 -20.84
C PHE A 129 -11.03 2.84 -20.22
N PHE A 130 -10.41 4.02 -20.30
CA PHE A 130 -10.95 5.25 -19.71
C PHE A 130 -10.50 6.50 -20.46
N THR A 131 -10.98 7.67 -20.03
CA THR A 131 -10.73 8.95 -20.72
C THR A 131 -9.81 9.91 -19.96
N ASN A 132 -9.48 9.63 -18.71
CA ASN A 132 -8.56 10.43 -17.91
C ASN A 132 -7.17 10.45 -18.53
N GLU A 133 -6.67 11.64 -18.84
CA GLU A 133 -5.25 11.83 -19.19
C GLU A 133 -4.36 11.76 -17.95
N LYS A 134 -4.87 12.23 -16.81
CA LYS A 134 -4.12 12.34 -15.57
C LYS A 134 -4.98 11.92 -14.38
N LEU A 135 -4.44 11.08 -13.51
CA LEU A 135 -4.99 10.77 -12.20
C LEU A 135 -4.01 11.27 -11.13
N VAL A 136 -4.50 12.10 -10.20
CA VAL A 136 -3.70 12.63 -9.10
C VAL A 136 -4.30 12.15 -7.79
N LYS A 137 -3.56 11.33 -7.05
CA LYS A 137 -3.96 10.78 -5.76
C LYS A 137 -3.05 11.35 -4.68
N GLU A 138 -3.64 12.03 -3.69
CA GLU A 138 -2.90 12.68 -2.61
C GLU A 138 -3.16 11.98 -1.29
N PHE A 139 -2.10 11.47 -0.67
CA PHE A 139 -2.09 10.91 0.66
C PHE A 139 -1.52 11.95 1.61
N TYR A 140 -2.29 12.25 2.64
CA TYR A 140 -1.95 13.21 3.66
C TYR A 140 -1.63 12.47 4.95
N TRP A 141 -0.44 12.68 5.49
CA TRP A 141 -0.15 12.19 6.82
C TRP A 141 -0.91 13.02 7.86
N ARG A 142 -1.64 12.33 8.73
CA ARG A 142 -2.50 12.92 9.75
C ARG A 142 -2.25 12.29 11.11
N GLN A 143 -2.65 13.04 12.13
CA GLN A 143 -2.62 12.61 13.51
C GLN A 143 -3.97 12.87 14.16
N GLU A 144 -4.36 12.03 15.09
CA GLU A 144 -5.52 12.24 15.93
C GLU A 144 -5.15 11.93 17.38
N VAL A 145 -5.67 12.72 18.31
CA VAL A 145 -5.60 12.44 19.73
C VAL A 145 -7.02 12.23 20.23
N SER A 146 -7.32 11.03 20.71
CA SER A 146 -8.62 10.65 21.25
C SER A 146 -8.48 10.13 22.68
N LYS A 147 -9.60 9.97 23.38
CA LYS A 147 -9.64 9.36 24.72
C LYS A 147 -10.60 8.20 24.72
N ASN A 148 -10.17 7.06 25.25
CA ASN A 148 -11.07 5.93 25.43
C ASN A 148 -12.04 6.16 26.60
N ALA A 149 -12.96 5.22 26.82
CA ALA A 149 -13.96 5.30 27.89
C ALA A 149 -13.35 5.38 29.30
N ALA A 150 -12.13 4.88 29.49
CA ALA A 150 -11.38 4.96 30.74
C ALA A 150 -10.64 6.29 30.94
N GLY A 151 -10.63 7.17 29.93
CA GLY A 151 -9.93 8.46 29.95
C GLY A 151 -8.48 8.43 29.48
N LYS A 152 -7.95 7.23 29.14
CA LYS A 152 -6.61 7.01 28.60
C LYS A 152 -6.52 7.66 27.22
N THR A 153 -5.45 8.42 26.99
CA THR A 153 -5.24 9.04 25.69
C THR A 153 -4.73 8.01 24.69
N ARG A 154 -5.30 8.02 23.49
CA ARG A 154 -4.76 7.33 22.31
C ARG A 154 -4.29 8.37 21.29
N THR A 155 -3.18 8.08 20.65
CA THR A 155 -2.70 8.81 19.49
C THR A 155 -2.78 7.87 18.31
N TRP A 156 -3.42 8.30 17.23
CA TRP A 156 -3.35 7.64 15.94
C TRP A 156 -2.56 8.53 14.99
N GLU A 157 -1.78 7.92 14.12
CA GLU A 157 -1.15 8.57 12.98
C GLU A 157 -1.12 7.64 11.78
N GLY A 158 -1.27 8.21 10.58
CA GLY A 158 -1.37 7.43 9.35
C GLY A 158 -1.70 8.28 8.14
N LEU A 159 -1.78 7.63 6.97
CA LEU A 159 -2.13 8.29 5.72
C LEU A 159 -3.64 8.28 5.53
N VAL A 160 -4.21 9.45 5.23
CA VAL A 160 -5.59 9.60 4.76
C VAL A 160 -5.59 10.15 3.34
N SER A 161 -6.65 9.89 2.59
CA SER A 161 -6.75 10.35 1.21
C SER A 161 -8.19 10.67 0.81
N GLU A 162 -8.38 11.17 -0.41
CA GLU A 162 -9.70 11.37 -1.02
C GLU A 162 -9.83 10.44 -2.24
N PRO A 163 -11.01 9.85 -2.51
CA PRO A 163 -11.19 8.99 -3.66
C PRO A 163 -11.14 9.80 -4.97
N VAL A 164 -10.52 9.23 -6.01
CA VAL A 164 -10.29 9.85 -7.31
C VAL A 164 -11.05 9.08 -8.38
N ARG A 165 -12.02 9.75 -9.01
CA ARG A 165 -12.87 9.12 -10.02
C ARG A 165 -12.11 8.83 -11.32
N ILE A 166 -12.27 7.60 -11.81
CA ILE A 166 -11.84 7.19 -13.15
C ILE A 166 -13.06 7.21 -14.07
N ASN A 167 -12.97 7.93 -15.18
CA ASN A 167 -13.99 8.04 -16.20
C ASN A 167 -13.89 6.86 -17.15
N TRP A 168 -14.29 5.69 -16.65
CA TRP A 168 -14.31 4.44 -17.39
C TRP A 168 -15.13 4.55 -18.67
N LYS A 169 -14.64 3.90 -19.72
CA LYS A 169 -15.41 3.65 -20.93
C LYS A 169 -16.37 2.49 -20.66
N LYS A 170 -17.34 2.35 -21.56
CA LYS A 170 -18.42 1.38 -21.41
C LYS A 170 -17.84 -0.03 -21.29
N ASP A 171 -18.28 -0.76 -20.26
CA ASP A 171 -17.90 -2.16 -20.00
C ASP A 171 -16.38 -2.36 -19.74
N SER A 172 -15.66 -1.29 -19.31
CA SER A 172 -14.21 -1.32 -19.07
C SER A 172 -13.80 -1.05 -17.62
N ASP A 173 -14.77 -0.94 -16.72
CA ASP A 173 -14.52 -0.62 -15.31
C ASP A 173 -14.00 -1.85 -14.56
N LEU A 174 -12.70 -1.86 -14.28
CA LEU A 174 -12.01 -2.94 -13.56
C LEU A 174 -12.37 -2.99 -12.07
N THR A 175 -12.95 -1.93 -11.53
CA THR A 175 -13.41 -1.87 -10.13
C THR A 175 -14.87 -2.32 -9.98
N LYS A 176 -15.52 -2.75 -11.07
CA LYS A 176 -16.94 -3.15 -11.10
C LYS A 176 -17.86 -2.04 -10.53
N GLY A 177 -17.41 -0.79 -10.66
CA GLY A 177 -18.04 0.43 -10.17
C GLY A 177 -18.03 0.61 -8.65
N MET A 178 -17.20 -0.14 -7.91
CA MET A 178 -16.95 0.12 -6.49
C MET A 178 -16.28 1.47 -6.30
N LEU A 179 -15.32 1.83 -7.17
CA LEU A 179 -14.68 3.14 -7.15
C LEU A 179 -15.69 4.28 -7.37
N ASP A 180 -16.60 4.12 -8.35
CA ASP A 180 -17.63 5.11 -8.63
C ASP A 180 -18.55 5.33 -7.42
N ALA A 181 -18.93 4.25 -6.73
CA ALA A 181 -19.75 4.31 -5.51
C ALA A 181 -19.01 4.94 -4.32
N ALA A 182 -17.72 4.66 -4.16
CA ALA A 182 -16.88 5.31 -3.15
C ALA A 182 -16.76 6.83 -3.40
N CYS A 183 -16.56 7.22 -4.66
CA CYS A 183 -16.57 8.63 -5.06
C CYS A 183 -17.95 9.29 -4.82
N ASP A 184 -19.06 8.63 -5.18
CA ASP A 184 -20.42 9.16 -4.99
C ASP A 184 -20.71 9.39 -3.50
N LEU A 185 -20.33 8.45 -2.64
CA LEU A 185 -20.46 8.58 -1.19
C LEU A 185 -19.67 9.77 -0.66
N PHE A 186 -18.41 9.91 -1.08
CA PHE A 186 -17.56 11.01 -0.65
C PHE A 186 -18.11 12.39 -1.09
N GLU A 187 -18.61 12.49 -2.32
CA GLU A 187 -19.28 13.71 -2.81
C GLU A 187 -20.55 14.03 -2.01
N ALA A 188 -21.33 13.01 -1.64
CA ALA A 188 -22.53 13.15 -0.83
C ALA A 188 -22.22 13.59 0.60
N GLU A 189 -21.17 13.04 1.22
CA GLU A 189 -20.65 13.46 2.53
C GLU A 189 -20.25 14.94 2.51
N LYS A 190 -19.46 15.36 1.50
CA LYS A 190 -19.05 16.77 1.32
C LYS A 190 -20.24 17.71 1.14
N LYS A 191 -21.29 17.27 0.46
CA LYS A 191 -22.46 18.10 0.13
C LYS A 191 -23.47 18.21 1.27
N ASN A 192 -23.79 17.09 1.90
CA ASN A 192 -24.90 16.99 2.84
C ASN A 192 -24.44 17.17 4.29
N GLY A 193 -23.17 16.81 4.59
CA GLY A 193 -22.66 16.73 5.95
C GLY A 193 -23.40 15.70 6.81
N GLY A 194 -22.84 15.39 7.97
CA GLY A 194 -23.45 14.47 8.93
C GLY A 194 -23.02 13.02 8.77
N ASP A 195 -23.81 12.11 9.33
CA ASP A 195 -23.46 10.70 9.47
C ASP A 195 -23.54 9.94 8.14
N ARG A 196 -22.39 9.45 7.65
CA ARG A 196 -22.26 8.73 6.37
C ARG A 196 -23.20 7.52 6.26
N LYS A 197 -23.46 6.82 7.38
CA LYS A 197 -24.31 5.62 7.42
C LYS A 197 -25.77 5.91 7.05
N LYS A 198 -26.18 7.18 7.10
CA LYS A 198 -27.53 7.63 6.75
C LYS A 198 -27.68 8.03 5.28
N LEU A 199 -26.58 8.06 4.52
CA LEU A 199 -26.59 8.43 3.11
C LEU A 199 -27.01 7.22 2.24
N PRO A 200 -27.86 7.41 1.22
CA PRO A 200 -28.20 6.33 0.30
C PRO A 200 -26.98 5.81 -0.46
N GLU A 201 -25.98 6.66 -0.70
CA GLU A 201 -24.72 6.30 -1.34
C GLU A 201 -23.89 5.31 -0.49
N TYR A 202 -23.99 5.38 0.84
CA TYR A 202 -23.33 4.41 1.73
C TYR A 202 -23.96 3.02 1.58
N ALA A 203 -25.29 2.94 1.57
CA ALA A 203 -25.99 1.68 1.33
C ALA A 203 -25.70 1.11 -0.07
N ALA A 204 -25.50 1.97 -1.08
CA ALA A 204 -25.11 1.55 -2.42
C ALA A 204 -23.69 0.96 -2.45
N LEU A 205 -22.75 1.57 -1.71
CA LEU A 205 -21.38 1.06 -1.58
C LEU A 205 -21.35 -0.30 -0.86
N VAL A 206 -22.02 -0.41 0.29
CA VAL A 206 -22.15 -1.67 1.05
C VAL A 206 -22.61 -2.80 0.13
N LYS A 207 -23.70 -2.56 -0.61
CA LYS A 207 -24.26 -3.56 -1.53
C LYS A 207 -23.27 -4.00 -2.61
N LYS A 208 -22.41 -3.10 -3.10
CA LYS A 208 -21.38 -3.46 -4.08
C LYS A 208 -20.24 -4.27 -3.48
N VAL A 209 -19.85 -3.95 -2.25
CA VAL A 209 -18.84 -4.74 -1.52
C VAL A 209 -19.37 -6.15 -1.28
N GLU A 210 -20.61 -6.29 -0.79
CA GLU A 210 -21.27 -7.60 -0.63
C GLU A 210 -21.34 -8.38 -1.96
N GLU A 211 -21.70 -7.72 -3.07
CA GLU A 211 -21.71 -8.35 -4.39
C GLU A 211 -20.31 -8.82 -4.84
N ALA A 212 -19.25 -8.07 -4.54
CA ALA A 212 -17.87 -8.44 -4.87
C ALA A 212 -17.36 -9.61 -4.02
N GLU A 213 -17.64 -9.59 -2.71
CA GLU A 213 -17.31 -10.70 -1.80
C GLU A 213 -18.01 -12.00 -2.22
N ASP A 214 -19.29 -11.92 -2.59
CA ASP A 214 -20.05 -13.07 -3.11
C ASP A 214 -19.44 -13.59 -4.43
N GLU A 215 -19.01 -12.72 -5.35
CA GLU A 215 -18.35 -13.14 -6.59
C GLU A 215 -17.03 -13.87 -6.32
N VAL A 216 -16.18 -13.37 -5.42
CA VAL A 216 -14.92 -14.01 -5.04
C VAL A 216 -15.16 -15.36 -4.38
N ALA A 217 -16.13 -15.44 -3.46
CA ALA A 217 -16.46 -16.69 -2.77
C ALA A 217 -16.98 -17.78 -3.73
N ASN A 218 -17.62 -17.39 -4.83
CA ASN A 218 -18.12 -18.33 -5.85
C ASN A 218 -17.06 -18.68 -6.92
N ALA A 219 -16.02 -17.86 -7.10
CA ALA A 219 -14.93 -18.08 -8.07
C ALA A 219 -13.82 -19.00 -7.53
N GLN A 220 -13.61 -19.04 -6.21
CA GLN A 220 -12.60 -19.91 -5.57
C GLN A 220 -12.83 -21.43 -5.75
N ASP A 221 -13.92 -21.85 -6.42
CA ASP A 221 -14.23 -23.25 -6.73
C ASP A 221 -13.74 -23.69 -8.13
N ASP A 222 -13.22 -22.78 -8.97
CA ASP A 222 -12.72 -23.08 -10.33
C ASP A 222 -11.17 -22.97 -10.41
N GLU A 223 -10.49 -24.06 -10.80
CA GLU A 223 -9.00 -24.17 -10.84
C GLU A 223 -8.28 -23.27 -11.87
N ASP A 224 -9.02 -22.51 -12.69
CA ASP A 224 -8.49 -21.69 -13.79
C ASP A 224 -8.56 -20.17 -13.54
N ASP A 225 -9.06 -19.73 -12.38
CA ASP A 225 -9.20 -18.30 -12.07
C ASP A 225 -7.90 -17.69 -11.51
N GLU A 226 -7.62 -16.46 -11.94
CA GLU A 226 -6.49 -15.66 -11.46
C GLU A 226 -6.61 -15.41 -9.95
N ASP A 227 -5.50 -15.58 -9.21
CA ASP A 227 -5.48 -15.34 -7.78
C ASP A 227 -5.98 -13.91 -7.49
N PRO A 228 -6.98 -13.74 -6.61
CA PRO A 228 -7.44 -12.42 -6.25
C PRO A 228 -6.32 -11.65 -5.54
N SER A 229 -6.26 -10.34 -5.74
CA SER A 229 -5.37 -9.47 -4.96
C SER A 229 -5.66 -9.61 -3.46
N PRO A 230 -4.72 -9.23 -2.56
CA PRO A 230 -4.94 -9.31 -1.12
C PRO A 230 -6.24 -8.64 -0.64
N VAL A 231 -6.67 -7.59 -1.35
CA VAL A 231 -7.90 -6.83 -1.07
C VAL A 231 -9.10 -7.23 -1.94
N GLY A 232 -8.98 -8.28 -2.76
CA GLY A 232 -10.05 -8.79 -3.63
C GLY A 232 -10.51 -7.82 -4.71
N MET A 233 -9.67 -6.84 -5.06
CA MET A 233 -10.01 -5.75 -5.99
C MET A 233 -8.86 -5.44 -6.95
N SER A 234 -9.20 -4.96 -8.14
CA SER A 234 -8.26 -4.36 -9.09
C SER A 234 -7.37 -3.30 -8.42
N PHE A 235 -6.12 -3.19 -8.89
CA PHE A 235 -5.19 -2.10 -8.56
C PHE A 235 -5.84 -0.72 -8.66
N PHE A 236 -6.76 -0.50 -9.61
CA PHE A 236 -7.44 0.79 -9.76
C PHE A 236 -8.38 1.13 -8.58
N GLY A 237 -8.71 0.15 -7.73
CA GLY A 237 -9.34 0.36 -6.43
C GLY A 237 -8.48 1.21 -5.48
N PHE A 238 -7.16 1.26 -5.66
CA PHE A 238 -6.24 2.17 -4.95
C PHE A 238 -6.69 3.63 -5.02
N PHE A 239 -7.29 4.05 -6.14
CA PHE A 239 -7.83 5.39 -6.28
C PHE A 239 -9.05 5.66 -5.39
N GLY A 240 -9.64 4.64 -4.79
CA GLY A 240 -10.76 4.73 -3.84
C GLY A 240 -10.34 4.80 -2.37
N TYR A 241 -9.09 4.44 -2.02
CA TYR A 241 -8.61 4.46 -0.64
C TYR A 241 -8.84 5.81 0.03
N ARG A 242 -9.26 5.80 1.29
CA ARG A 242 -9.55 7.00 2.06
C ARG A 242 -8.86 6.99 3.43
N GLY A 243 -8.82 5.85 4.11
CA GLY A 243 -8.41 5.77 5.52
C GLY A 243 -9.35 6.55 6.45
N ARG A 244 -8.85 6.92 7.65
CA ARG A 244 -9.63 7.61 8.69
C ARG A 244 -10.08 9.01 8.26
N ASP A 245 -11.24 9.43 8.74
CA ASP A 245 -11.78 10.79 8.51
C ASP A 245 -11.14 11.82 9.45
N VAL A 246 -9.86 12.13 9.20
CA VAL A 246 -9.08 13.11 9.97
C VAL A 246 -8.76 14.33 9.11
N SER A 247 -9.42 15.45 9.40
CA SER A 247 -9.15 16.71 8.70
C SER A 247 -7.77 17.29 9.05
N ALA A 248 -7.25 18.13 8.16
CA ALA A 248 -6.01 18.90 8.41
C ALA A 248 -6.11 19.79 9.67
N ALA A 249 -7.30 20.25 10.03
CA ALA A 249 -7.51 21.07 11.23
C ALA A 249 -7.41 20.23 12.51
N GLN A 250 -8.06 19.05 12.54
CA GLN A 250 -7.96 18.08 13.64
C GLN A 250 -6.51 17.64 13.82
N SER A 251 -5.83 17.28 12.74
CA SER A 251 -4.42 16.86 12.81
C SER A 251 -3.49 17.96 13.31
N LYS A 252 -3.73 19.22 12.94
CA LYS A 252 -2.95 20.35 13.47
C LYS A 252 -3.21 20.58 14.97
N GLU A 253 -4.40 20.28 15.46
CA GLU A 253 -4.72 20.34 16.89
C GLU A 253 -4.04 19.19 17.64
N ALA A 254 -4.14 17.97 17.14
CA ALA A 254 -3.44 16.79 17.63
C ALA A 254 -1.92 17.02 17.72
N ALA A 255 -1.30 17.53 16.66
CA ALA A 255 0.14 17.81 16.63
C ALA A 255 0.57 18.82 17.72
N LYS A 256 -0.25 19.84 18.02
CA LYS A 256 0.03 20.78 19.11
C LYS A 256 -0.06 20.12 20.48
N GLU A 257 -1.05 19.24 20.66
CA GLU A 257 -1.21 18.50 21.90
C GLU A 257 -0.05 17.52 22.13
N ILE A 258 0.32 16.76 21.10
CA ILE A 258 1.46 15.83 21.11
C ILE A 258 2.75 16.59 21.42
N GLU A 259 3.00 17.72 20.74
CA GLU A 259 4.19 18.54 21.00
C GLU A 259 4.19 19.13 22.42
N SER A 260 3.03 19.60 22.91
CA SER A 260 2.93 20.08 24.29
C SER A 260 3.19 18.98 25.31
N ARG A 261 2.78 17.74 25.04
CA ARG A 261 3.04 16.58 25.90
C ARG A 261 4.53 16.24 25.87
N TRP A 262 5.12 16.21 24.68
CA TRP A 262 6.55 15.95 24.51
C TRP A 262 7.44 16.95 25.26
N VAL A 263 7.13 18.25 25.20
CA VAL A 263 7.88 19.28 25.93
C VAL A 263 7.81 19.08 27.45
N LYS A 264 6.69 18.57 27.99
CA LYS A 264 6.56 18.26 29.43
C LYS A 264 7.42 17.05 29.80
N VAL A 265 7.40 16.00 28.97
CA VAL A 265 8.23 14.81 29.14
C VAL A 265 9.72 15.17 29.15
N GLN A 266 10.17 16.03 28.23
CA GLN A 266 11.56 16.50 28.20
C GLN A 266 11.98 17.28 29.46
N LYS A 267 11.03 17.96 30.11
CA LYS A 267 11.27 18.68 31.38
C LYS A 267 11.24 17.76 32.60
N GLY A 268 10.96 16.48 32.42
CA GLY A 268 10.83 15.51 33.51
C GLY A 268 9.55 15.67 34.33
N GLU A 269 8.52 16.33 33.77
CA GLU A 269 7.20 16.38 34.39
C GLU A 269 6.53 14.99 34.23
N GLU A 270 6.04 14.41 35.33
CA GLU A 270 5.25 13.17 35.27
C GLU A 270 3.95 13.44 34.49
N MET A 271 3.76 12.71 33.39
CA MET A 271 2.46 12.69 32.72
C MET A 271 1.55 11.75 33.49
N GLU A 272 0.52 12.31 34.13
CA GLU A 272 -0.66 11.53 34.48
C GLU A 272 -1.21 10.98 33.17
N ASP A 273 -1.22 9.65 33.05
CA ASP A 273 -1.62 8.90 31.86
C ASP A 273 -0.59 8.91 30.70
N ALA A 274 0.64 8.45 30.97
CA ALA A 274 1.40 7.70 29.98
C ALA A 274 0.71 6.34 29.80
N GLY A 275 -0.44 6.36 29.16
CA GLY A 275 -1.14 5.15 28.78
C GLY A 275 -0.22 4.32 27.89
N ASP A 276 0.11 3.13 28.37
CA ASP A 276 0.74 2.04 27.63
C ASP A 276 0.48 2.13 26.13
N SER A 277 1.55 2.23 25.34
CA SER A 277 1.54 1.95 23.90
C SER A 277 1.52 0.45 23.62
N ASP A 278 1.05 -0.36 24.58
CA ASP A 278 1.17 -1.82 24.58
C ASP A 278 -0.09 -2.53 25.12
N ASP A 279 -1.27 -1.90 24.98
CA ASP A 279 -2.51 -2.69 24.92
C ASP A 279 -2.75 -3.05 23.45
N GLU A 280 -2.06 -4.10 22.99
CA GLU A 280 -2.32 -4.80 21.71
C GLU A 280 -3.70 -5.50 21.68
N ASP A 281 -4.59 -5.29 22.66
CA ASP A 281 -5.85 -6.06 22.81
C ASP A 281 -7.04 -5.21 23.35
N GLU A 282 -7.24 -4.00 22.84
CA GLU A 282 -8.60 -3.48 22.76
C GLU A 282 -8.92 -3.32 21.29
N GLU A 283 -9.67 -4.31 20.75
CA GLU A 283 -10.42 -4.18 19.50
C GLU A 283 -10.83 -2.72 19.36
N ASP A 284 -10.33 -2.07 18.31
CA ASP A 284 -10.75 -0.71 18.00
C ASP A 284 -12.26 -0.79 17.78
N ASP A 285 -13.05 -0.46 18.80
CA ASP A 285 -14.52 -0.51 18.77
C ASP A 285 -15.10 0.42 17.66
N SER A 286 -14.26 1.17 16.93
CA SER A 286 -14.63 1.85 15.69
C SER A 286 -14.53 1.00 14.41
N ALA A 287 -14.00 -0.22 14.46
CA ALA A 287 -13.95 -1.17 13.34
C ALA A 287 -15.33 -1.73 12.94
N GLY A 288 -16.41 -1.21 13.53
CA GLY A 288 -17.79 -1.58 13.24
C GLY A 288 -18.39 -0.78 12.08
N LEU A 289 -18.15 -1.21 10.84
CA LEU A 289 -18.84 -0.71 9.62
C LEU A 289 -18.65 0.80 9.31
N GLU A 290 -17.98 1.58 10.16
CA GLU A 290 -17.74 3.04 9.97
C GLU A 290 -16.71 3.32 8.89
N GLU A 291 -15.93 2.30 8.56
CA GLU A 291 -14.73 2.37 7.73
C GLU A 291 -14.86 1.38 6.56
N ILE A 292 -16.00 1.38 5.86
CA ILE A 292 -16.04 0.76 4.53
C ILE A 292 -15.12 1.59 3.64
N ASP A 293 -13.92 1.07 3.47
CA ASP A 293 -12.91 1.42 2.48
C ASP A 293 -12.87 0.29 1.46
N ILE A 294 -12.84 0.64 0.17
CA ILE A 294 -12.82 -0.36 -0.90
C ILE A 294 -11.42 -0.92 -1.14
N PHE A 295 -10.40 -0.33 -0.52
CA PHE A 295 -9.01 -0.72 -0.70
C PHE A 295 -8.28 -0.53 0.64
N PRO A 296 -8.58 -1.35 1.66
CA PRO A 296 -8.17 -1.11 3.05
C PRO A 296 -6.65 -0.95 3.23
N ASP A 297 -5.85 -1.68 2.45
CA ASP A 297 -4.38 -1.66 2.52
C ASP A 297 -3.75 -0.58 1.61
N GLY A 298 -4.52 0.45 1.27
CA GLY A 298 -4.14 1.47 0.30
C GLY A 298 -3.01 2.40 0.76
N ASP A 299 -2.84 2.60 2.06
CA ASP A 299 -1.71 3.30 2.62
C ASP A 299 -0.42 2.49 2.58
N ASP A 300 -0.49 1.19 2.90
CA ASP A 300 0.67 0.29 2.78
C ASP A 300 1.15 0.20 1.33
N LEU A 301 0.24 0.00 0.37
CA LEU A 301 0.59 0.02 -1.05
C LEU A 301 1.15 1.40 -1.48
N ALA A 302 0.61 2.50 -0.96
CA ALA A 302 1.16 3.83 -1.24
C ALA A 302 2.60 3.97 -0.73
N VAL A 303 2.89 3.48 0.48
CA VAL A 303 4.24 3.50 1.04
C VAL A 303 5.18 2.62 0.22
N ALA A 304 4.80 1.38 -0.11
CA ALA A 304 5.60 0.48 -0.93
C ALA A 304 5.94 1.11 -2.31
N ILE A 305 4.96 1.70 -3.00
CA ILE A 305 5.22 2.38 -4.27
C ILE A 305 6.16 3.58 -4.07
N ALA A 306 5.99 4.36 -3.00
CA ALA A 306 6.76 5.58 -2.78
C ALA A 306 8.19 5.35 -2.27
N GLU A 307 8.43 4.25 -1.55
CA GLU A 307 9.68 3.96 -0.85
C GLU A 307 10.50 2.86 -1.52
N ASP A 308 9.88 1.98 -2.32
CA ASP A 308 10.57 0.91 -3.04
C ASP A 308 10.49 1.12 -4.57
N LEU A 309 9.30 1.01 -5.17
CA LEU A 309 9.16 1.04 -6.63
C LEU A 309 9.63 2.36 -7.25
N TRP A 310 9.17 3.48 -6.69
CA TRP A 310 9.46 4.81 -7.22
C TRP A 310 10.94 5.16 -7.16
N PRO A 311 11.66 5.09 -6.03
CA PRO A 311 13.09 5.44 -6.00
C PRO A 311 13.93 4.50 -6.86
N ASP A 312 13.63 3.19 -6.86
CA ASP A 312 14.41 2.16 -7.55
C ASP A 312 13.91 1.81 -8.96
N ALA A 313 12.99 2.60 -9.53
CA ALA A 313 12.45 2.39 -10.88
C ALA A 313 13.51 2.18 -11.97
N LEU A 314 14.65 2.87 -11.92
CA LEU A 314 15.74 2.61 -12.89
C LEU A 314 16.37 1.22 -12.71
N SER A 315 16.50 0.76 -11.47
CA SER A 315 17.04 -0.56 -11.14
C SER A 315 16.11 -1.65 -11.67
N TYR A 316 14.80 -1.55 -11.39
CA TYR A 316 13.80 -2.49 -11.91
C TYR A 316 13.75 -2.50 -13.45
N TYR A 317 13.80 -1.32 -14.08
CA TYR A 317 13.87 -1.23 -15.54
C TYR A 317 15.09 -1.98 -16.10
N VAL A 318 16.28 -1.81 -15.51
CA VAL A 318 17.51 -2.50 -15.97
C VAL A 318 17.44 -4.01 -15.70
N GLN A 319 16.94 -4.42 -14.54
CA GLN A 319 16.75 -5.84 -14.19
C GLN A 319 15.80 -6.55 -15.15
N SER A 320 14.77 -5.86 -15.67
CA SER A 320 13.82 -6.43 -16.63
C SER A 320 14.49 -6.95 -17.92
N PHE A 321 15.65 -6.43 -18.32
CA PHE A 321 16.40 -6.94 -19.46
C PHE A 321 17.20 -8.20 -19.13
N GLN A 322 17.67 -8.33 -17.88
CA GLN A 322 18.46 -9.48 -17.44
C GLN A 322 17.60 -10.73 -17.35
N ILE A 323 16.37 -10.58 -16.86
CA ILE A 323 15.39 -11.68 -16.82
C ILE A 323 15.07 -12.15 -18.25
N GLY A 324 14.94 -11.21 -19.20
CA GLY A 324 14.76 -11.53 -20.62
C GLY A 324 15.93 -12.32 -21.20
N GLU A 325 17.17 -11.89 -20.96
CA GLU A 325 18.38 -12.58 -21.40
C GLU A 325 18.51 -13.98 -20.78
N GLU A 326 18.22 -14.14 -19.48
CA GLU A 326 18.25 -15.44 -18.80
C GLU A 326 17.20 -16.43 -19.34
N LEU A 327 16.00 -15.96 -19.68
CA LEU A 327 14.97 -16.78 -20.31
C LEU A 327 15.31 -17.15 -21.76
N GLU A 328 15.87 -16.21 -22.54
CA GLU A 328 16.35 -16.49 -23.91
C GLU A 328 17.48 -17.53 -23.91
N ASP A 329 18.42 -17.45 -22.95
CA ASP A 329 19.48 -18.45 -22.80
C ASP A 329 18.92 -19.83 -22.39
N MET A 330 17.86 -19.88 -21.58
CA MET A 330 17.19 -21.14 -21.20
C MET A 330 16.40 -21.78 -22.36
N ASP A 331 15.77 -21.00 -23.22
CA ASP A 331 15.05 -21.50 -24.40
C ASP A 331 16.01 -22.03 -25.48
N LEU A 332 17.18 -21.40 -25.64
CA LEU A 332 18.24 -21.89 -26.54
C LEU A 332 18.80 -23.25 -26.11
N ASP A 333 18.93 -23.51 -24.81
CA ASP A 333 19.35 -24.80 -24.28
C ASP A 333 18.27 -25.90 -24.44
N MET A 334 16.99 -25.52 -24.60
CA MET A 334 15.89 -26.47 -24.82
C MET A 334 15.66 -26.81 -26.31
N GLU A 335 15.88 -25.85 -27.22
CA GLU A 335 15.81 -26.08 -28.66
C GLU A 335 16.98 -26.93 -29.21
N GLU A 336 18.11 -27.03 -28.50
CA GLU A 336 19.23 -27.90 -28.89
C GLU A 336 19.01 -29.40 -28.57
N MET A 337 17.90 -29.75 -27.91
CA MET A 337 17.61 -31.12 -27.45
C MET A 337 16.63 -31.92 -28.33
N ASP A 338 16.11 -31.34 -29.42
CA ASP A 338 15.17 -32.00 -30.35
C ASP A 338 15.83 -32.41 -31.70
N GLY A 339 17.14 -32.63 -31.67
CA GLY A 339 17.95 -33.06 -32.81
C GLY A 339 18.42 -34.51 -32.73
N ASP A 340 17.64 -35.41 -33.32
CA ASP A 340 18.03 -36.73 -33.87
C ASP A 340 18.16 -37.92 -32.88
N ASP A 341 17.16 -38.80 -32.89
CA ASP A 341 17.45 -40.24 -32.83
C ASP A 341 16.35 -41.05 -33.55
N SER A 342 16.53 -41.23 -34.86
CA SER A 342 15.84 -42.27 -35.64
C SER A 342 16.67 -43.57 -35.68
N ASP A 343 16.06 -44.61 -35.14
CA ASP A 343 16.13 -46.03 -35.49
C ASP A 343 17.26 -46.97 -34.98
N GLU A 344 16.72 -48.03 -34.34
CA GLU A 344 17.11 -49.45 -34.32
C GLU A 344 17.99 -50.05 -33.19
N GLU A 345 17.29 -50.82 -32.35
CA GLU A 345 17.63 -52.12 -31.73
C GLU A 345 19.06 -52.37 -31.24
N SER A 346 19.23 -52.54 -29.92
CA SER A 346 19.27 -53.88 -29.29
C SER A 346 19.95 -53.88 -27.91
N GLU A 347 19.49 -54.82 -27.08
CA GLU A 347 20.19 -55.42 -25.92
C GLU A 347 20.16 -54.70 -24.55
N SER A 348 19.07 -55.00 -23.83
CA SER A 348 19.07 -55.51 -22.45
C SER A 348 19.79 -54.71 -21.35
N ARG A 349 19.02 -54.00 -20.53
CA ARG A 349 19.43 -53.63 -19.15
C ARG A 349 18.53 -54.34 -18.13
N PRO A 350 19.10 -55.08 -17.16
CA PRO A 350 18.33 -55.88 -16.22
C PRO A 350 17.76 -55.05 -15.06
N ASN A 351 16.49 -55.28 -14.75
CA ASN A 351 15.81 -54.79 -13.55
C ASN A 351 16.55 -55.22 -12.27
N LYS A 352 17.00 -54.25 -11.48
CA LYS A 352 17.37 -54.47 -10.07
C LYS A 352 16.32 -53.87 -9.14
N LYS A 353 15.62 -54.79 -8.50
CA LYS A 353 14.62 -54.62 -7.46
C LYS A 353 15.16 -53.84 -6.25
N ALA A 354 14.27 -53.00 -5.71
CA ALA A 354 14.30 -52.50 -4.35
C ALA A 354 14.44 -53.64 -3.33
N ARG A 355 15.22 -53.40 -2.27
CA ARG A 355 15.15 -54.24 -1.07
C ARG A 355 15.58 -53.49 0.19
N LYS A 356 14.54 -53.23 1.00
CA LYS A 356 14.45 -53.07 2.45
C LYS A 356 15.05 -51.85 3.13
#